data_AF-A0A1V3J5G7-F1
#
_entry.id   AF-A0A1V3J5G7-F1
#
_cell.length_a   1.000
_cell.length_b   1.000
_cell.length_c   1.000
_cell.angle_alpha   90.00
_cell.angle_beta   90.00
_cell.angle_gamma   90.00
#
_symmetry.space_group_name_H-M   'P 1'
#
loop_
_entity.id
_entity.type
_entity.pdbx_description
1 polymer ?
#
loop_
_entity_poly.entity_id
_entity_poly.type
_entity_poly.pdbx_seq_one_letter_code
_entity_poly.pdbx_strand_id
1 'polypeptide(L)'
;MDNRKRLITKIHIGKKQLGLDEETYRQFLANLTGKTSCAAMTEEELHKVLGEMVKKGFNVRSAFWGNRAAPRDDKKIYLAKITALLAKHNLPKEYADGIAKRSFKVDVVHWLTPWQLKKVVQMLAVYDRNKKAL
;
A
#
# COMPACT_ATOMS: atom_id res chain seq x y z
N MET A 1 -16.71 -4.42 -4.54
CA MET A 1 -16.29 -3.00 -4.42
C MET A 1 -16.10 -2.45 -5.82
N ASP A 2 -16.70 -1.30 -6.12
CA ASP A 2 -16.68 -0.67 -7.44
C ASP A 2 -15.24 -0.22 -7.82
N ASN A 3 -14.65 -0.84 -8.85
CA ASN A 3 -13.25 -0.62 -9.24
C ASN A 3 -13.01 0.83 -9.67
N ARG A 4 -14.00 1.44 -10.32
CA ARG A 4 -13.99 2.84 -10.75
C ARG A 4 -13.85 3.79 -9.56
N LYS A 5 -14.62 3.57 -8.48
CA LYS A 5 -14.53 4.38 -7.25
C LYS A 5 -13.12 4.34 -6.66
N ARG A 6 -12.47 3.17 -6.67
CA ARG A 6 -11.07 3.04 -6.20
C ARG A 6 -10.08 3.83 -7.04
N LEU A 7 -10.24 3.83 -8.37
CA LEU A 7 -9.39 4.62 -9.27
C LEU A 7 -9.56 6.11 -9.03
N ILE A 8 -10.80 6.60 -8.94
CA ILE A 8 -11.09 8.01 -8.64
C ILE A 8 -10.46 8.43 -7.31
N THR A 9 -10.59 7.60 -6.26
CA THR A 9 -9.93 7.87 -4.97
C THR A 9 -8.41 7.98 -5.12
N LYS A 10 -7.77 7.08 -5.87
CA LYS A 10 -6.32 7.15 -6.10
C LYS A 10 -5.92 8.43 -6.85
N ILE A 11 -6.70 8.85 -7.85
CA ILE A 11 -6.44 10.09 -8.59
C ILE A 11 -6.53 11.30 -7.66
N HIS A 12 -7.53 11.37 -6.78
CA HIS A 12 -7.62 12.46 -5.80
C HIS A 12 -6.47 12.45 -4.79
N ILE A 13 -6.00 11.28 -4.36
CA ILE A 13 -4.77 11.16 -3.55
C ILE A 13 -3.57 11.69 -4.34
N GLY A 14 -3.45 11.32 -5.62
CA GLY A 14 -2.40 11.80 -6.50
C GLY A 14 -2.43 13.31 -6.67
N LYS A 15 -3.61 13.93 -6.81
CA LYS A 15 -3.79 15.39 -6.91
C LYS A 15 -3.15 16.06 -5.68
N LYS A 16 -3.49 15.56 -4.49
CA LYS A 16 -2.95 16.07 -3.22
C LYS A 16 -1.44 15.84 -3.11
N GLN A 17 -0.94 14.67 -3.52
CA GLN A 17 0.47 14.34 -3.44
C GLN A 17 1.34 15.16 -4.40
N LEU A 18 0.82 15.47 -5.59
CA LEU A 18 1.49 16.29 -6.60
C LEU A 18 1.32 17.80 -6.35
N GLY A 19 0.54 18.20 -5.35
CA GLY A 19 0.30 19.62 -5.04
C GLY A 19 -0.49 20.36 -6.13
N LEU A 20 -1.30 19.66 -6.93
CA LEU A 20 -2.10 20.29 -7.99
C LEU A 20 -3.29 21.02 -7.38
N ASP A 21 -3.41 22.31 -7.66
CA ASP A 21 -4.62 23.08 -7.36
C ASP A 21 -5.79 22.62 -8.26
N GLU A 22 -6.98 23.14 -7.99
CA GLU A 22 -8.18 22.68 -8.69
C GLU A 22 -8.21 23.05 -10.18
N GLU A 23 -7.70 24.21 -10.56
CA GLU A 23 -7.67 24.65 -11.95
C GLU A 23 -6.65 23.85 -12.74
N THR A 24 -5.42 23.73 -12.22
CA THR A 24 -4.35 22.92 -12.84
C THR A 24 -4.77 21.46 -12.96
N TYR A 25 -5.47 20.92 -11.95
CA TYR A 25 -5.99 19.56 -12.00
C TYR A 25 -7.05 19.39 -13.09
N ARG A 26 -8.01 20.31 -13.22
CA ARG A 26 -9.05 20.25 -14.27
C ARG A 26 -8.44 20.38 -15.67
N GLN A 27 -7.45 21.26 -15.85
CA GLN A 27 -6.71 21.37 -17.11
C GLN A 27 -5.92 20.11 -17.43
N PHE A 28 -5.24 19.52 -16.43
CA PHE A 28 -4.54 18.25 -16.59
C PHE A 28 -5.47 17.12 -17.07
N LEU A 29 -6.67 17.01 -16.49
CA LEU A 29 -7.67 16.05 -16.92
C LEU A 29 -8.16 16.33 -18.35
N ALA A 30 -8.50 17.59 -18.65
CA ALA A 30 -8.99 18.00 -19.97
C ALA A 30 -7.95 17.75 -21.07
N ASN A 31 -6.68 18.02 -20.81
CA ASN A 31 -5.59 17.78 -21.77
C ASN A 31 -5.41 16.29 -22.09
N LEU A 32 -5.71 15.40 -21.13
CA LEU A 32 -5.45 13.97 -21.30
C LEU A 32 -6.64 13.18 -21.84
N THR A 33 -7.86 13.59 -21.46
CA THR A 33 -9.11 12.84 -21.74
C THR A 33 -10.20 13.71 -22.39
N GLY A 34 -10.00 15.01 -22.54
CA GLY A 34 -11.02 15.96 -23.01
C GLY A 34 -12.08 16.29 -21.96
N LYS A 35 -11.99 15.72 -20.74
CA LYS A 35 -13.00 15.86 -19.69
C LYS A 35 -12.41 16.52 -18.45
N THR A 36 -13.18 17.36 -17.79
CA THR A 36 -12.75 18.09 -16.58
C THR A 36 -13.08 17.37 -15.26
N SER A 37 -13.76 16.22 -15.32
CA SER A 37 -14.19 15.47 -14.13
C SER A 37 -13.99 13.97 -14.29
N CYS A 38 -13.43 13.34 -13.26
CA CYS A 38 -13.29 11.88 -13.19
C CYS A 38 -14.63 11.14 -13.15
N ALA A 39 -15.73 11.81 -12.77
CA ALA A 39 -17.06 11.19 -12.76
C ALA A 39 -17.59 10.94 -14.17
N ALA A 40 -17.15 11.72 -15.16
CA ALA A 40 -17.50 11.57 -16.57
C ALA A 40 -16.56 10.60 -17.33
N MET A 41 -15.56 10.05 -16.65
CA MET A 41 -14.53 9.23 -17.27
C MET A 41 -14.87 7.73 -17.25
N THR A 42 -14.44 7.03 -18.31
CA THR A 42 -14.45 5.57 -18.36
C THR A 42 -13.32 4.99 -17.51
N GLU A 43 -13.37 3.69 -17.23
CA GLU A 43 -12.31 3.02 -16.48
C GLU A 43 -10.94 3.10 -17.18
N GLU A 44 -10.91 2.99 -18.51
CA GLU A 44 -9.69 3.11 -19.31
C GLU A 44 -9.08 4.52 -19.22
N GLU A 45 -9.92 5.55 -19.30
CA GLU A 45 -9.49 6.95 -19.14
C GLU A 45 -8.92 7.21 -17.74
N LEU A 46 -9.54 6.65 -16.70
CA LEU A 46 -9.02 6.77 -15.32
C LEU A 46 -7.66 6.08 -15.16
N HIS A 47 -7.44 4.93 -15.79
CA HIS A 47 -6.12 4.28 -15.81
C HIS A 47 -5.07 5.13 -16.55
N LYS A 48 -5.45 5.75 -17.67
CA LYS A 48 -4.57 6.67 -18.42
C LYS A 48 -4.15 7.86 -17.55
N VAL A 49 -5.11 8.48 -16.86
CA VAL A 49 -4.85 9.57 -15.89
C VAL A 49 -3.89 9.12 -14.80
N LEU A 50 -4.17 7.97 -14.17
CA LEU A 50 -3.33 7.42 -13.12
C LEU A 50 -1.88 7.19 -13.60
N GLY A 51 -1.72 6.64 -14.82
CA GLY A 51 -0.42 6.41 -15.43
C GLY A 51 0.38 7.71 -15.64
N GLU A 52 -0.26 8.76 -16.14
CA GLU A 52 0.38 10.07 -16.30
C GLU A 52 0.74 10.71 -14.95
N MET A 53 -0.11 10.55 -13.93
CA MET A 53 0.23 11.01 -12.59
C MET A 53 1.47 10.29 -12.04
N VAL A 54 1.58 8.98 -12.26
CA VAL A 54 2.76 8.20 -11.83
C VAL A 54 4.03 8.69 -12.52
N LYS A 55 3.97 8.97 -13.83
CA LYS A 55 5.09 9.58 -14.57
C LYS A 55 5.49 10.95 -14.00
N LYS A 56 4.52 11.74 -13.52
CA LYS A 56 4.75 13.04 -12.87
C LYS A 56 5.20 12.94 -11.41
N GLY A 57 5.43 11.74 -10.87
CA GLY A 57 5.94 11.52 -9.52
C GLY A 57 4.90 11.04 -8.50
N PHE A 58 3.69 10.69 -8.92
CA PHE A 58 2.71 10.08 -8.02
C PHE A 58 3.16 8.67 -7.62
N ASN A 59 3.32 8.45 -6.33
CA ASN A 59 3.69 7.14 -5.79
C ASN A 59 2.47 6.50 -5.12
N VAL A 60 1.92 5.48 -5.77
CA VAL A 60 0.77 4.71 -5.25
C VAL A 60 1.24 3.88 -4.06
N ARG A 61 1.17 4.46 -2.86
CA ARG A 61 1.39 3.71 -1.62
C ARG A 61 0.19 2.80 -1.38
N SER A 62 0.39 1.48 -1.51
CA SER A 62 -0.61 0.52 -1.05
C SER A 62 -0.57 0.47 0.49
N ALA A 63 -1.72 0.63 1.13
CA ALA A 63 -1.85 0.39 2.55
C ALA A 63 -1.92 -1.12 2.80
N PHE A 64 -0.78 -1.82 2.75
CA PHE A 64 -0.72 -3.27 3.01
C PHE A 64 -1.39 -3.63 4.35
N TRP A 65 -1.21 -2.80 5.38
CA TRP A 65 -1.77 -2.99 6.71
C TRP A 65 -3.20 -2.48 6.89
N GLY A 66 -3.82 -1.85 5.88
CA GLY A 66 -5.16 -1.28 5.96
C GLY A 66 -5.28 -0.16 7.02
N ASN A 67 -6.37 -0.15 7.78
CA ASN A 67 -6.68 0.86 8.80
C ASN A 67 -5.92 0.68 10.13
N ARG A 68 -4.75 0.02 10.12
CA ARG A 68 -3.93 -0.11 11.34
C ARG A 68 -3.27 1.22 11.67
N ALA A 69 -3.14 1.48 12.98
CA ALA A 69 -2.45 2.67 13.48
C ALA A 69 -1.04 2.77 12.89
N ALA A 70 -0.62 4.00 12.59
CA ALA A 70 0.72 4.26 12.10
C ALA A 70 1.75 3.76 13.13
N PRO A 71 2.71 2.92 12.74
CA PRO A 71 3.69 2.42 13.68
C PRO A 71 4.64 3.54 14.13
N ARG A 72 5.05 3.45 15.40
CA ARG A 72 6.18 4.23 15.95
C ARG A 72 7.44 4.01 15.11
N ASP A 73 8.33 4.99 15.08
CA ASP A 73 9.52 4.99 14.21
C ASP A 73 10.43 3.76 14.42
N ASP A 74 10.59 3.33 15.67
CA ASP A 74 11.35 2.14 16.08
C ASP A 74 10.77 0.82 15.53
N LYS A 75 9.46 0.78 15.22
CA LYS A 75 8.79 -0.39 14.65
C LYS A 75 8.78 -0.38 13.12
N LYS A 76 8.92 0.79 12.47
CA LYS A 76 8.78 0.96 11.02
C LYS A 76 9.71 0.03 10.24
N ILE A 77 10.97 -0.07 10.63
CA ILE A 77 11.97 -0.89 9.93
C ILE A 77 11.60 -2.39 9.93
N TYR A 78 11.08 -2.89 11.05
CA TYR A 78 10.69 -4.30 11.16
C TYR A 78 9.40 -4.59 10.40
N LEU A 79 8.40 -3.72 10.53
CA LEU A 79 7.13 -3.88 9.81
C LEU A 79 7.32 -3.78 8.30
N ALA A 80 8.22 -2.90 7.82
CA ALA A 80 8.58 -2.84 6.40
C ALA A 80 9.20 -4.16 5.90
N LYS A 81 10.12 -4.75 6.68
CA LYS A 81 10.71 -6.06 6.37
C LYS A 81 9.66 -7.19 6.36
N ILE A 82 8.76 -7.20 7.35
CA ILE A 82 7.65 -8.16 7.41
C ILE A 82 6.77 -8.01 6.17
N THR A 83 6.37 -6.78 5.82
CA THR A 83 5.56 -6.52 4.62
C THR A 83 6.25 -7.00 3.35
N ALA A 84 7.55 -6.74 3.18
CA ALA A 84 8.30 -7.20 2.01
C ALA A 84 8.34 -8.72 1.91
N LEU A 85 8.57 -9.42 3.01
CA LEU A 85 8.59 -10.89 3.06
C LEU A 85 7.20 -11.49 2.78
N LEU A 86 6.14 -10.91 3.34
CA LEU A 86 4.77 -11.35 3.07
C LEU A 86 4.40 -11.12 1.61
N ALA A 87 4.69 -9.94 1.06
CA ALA A 87 4.42 -9.61 -0.33
C ALA A 87 5.16 -10.54 -1.31
N LYS A 88 6.42 -10.87 -1.02
CA LYS A 88 7.24 -11.80 -1.83
C LYS A 88 6.59 -13.19 -1.96
N HIS A 89 5.95 -13.67 -0.89
CA HIS A 89 5.29 -14.99 -0.87
C HIS A 89 3.79 -14.93 -1.15
N ASN A 90 3.27 -13.75 -1.55
CA ASN A 90 1.84 -13.49 -1.71
C ASN A 90 1.01 -13.87 -0.46
N LEU A 91 1.60 -13.66 0.73
CA LEU A 91 0.97 -13.97 2.01
C LEU A 91 0.18 -12.76 2.51
N PRO A 92 -1.02 -12.98 3.06
CA PRO A 92 -1.83 -11.91 3.61
C PRO A 92 -1.27 -11.45 4.98
N LYS A 93 -1.66 -10.25 5.41
CA LYS A 93 -1.22 -9.66 6.69
C LYS A 93 -1.57 -10.53 7.90
N GLU A 94 -2.67 -11.28 7.83
CA GLU A 94 -3.16 -12.21 8.84
C GLU A 94 -2.15 -13.35 9.11
N TYR A 95 -1.28 -13.66 8.15
CA TYR A 95 -0.21 -14.64 8.38
C TYR A 95 0.79 -14.17 9.45
N ALA A 96 1.17 -12.89 9.42
CA ALA A 96 2.01 -12.30 10.45
C ALA A 96 1.31 -12.20 11.81
N ASP A 97 0.00 -11.91 11.81
CA ASP A 97 -0.81 -11.94 13.05
C ASP A 97 -0.86 -13.35 13.65
N GLY A 98 -0.98 -14.39 12.83
CA GLY A 98 -0.90 -15.77 13.27
C GLY A 98 0.45 -16.12 13.93
N ILE A 99 1.56 -15.58 13.43
CA ILE A 99 2.88 -15.74 14.07
C ILE A 99 2.92 -15.02 15.42
N ALA A 100 2.39 -13.79 15.49
CA ALA A 100 2.30 -13.02 16.72
C ALA A 100 1.49 -13.77 17.79
N LYS A 101 0.36 -14.36 17.41
CA LYS A 101 -0.52 -15.13 18.30
C LYS A 101 0.15 -16.40 18.81
N ARG A 102 0.79 -17.19 17.93
CA ARG A 102 1.46 -18.43 18.32
C ARG A 102 2.67 -18.20 19.22
N SER A 103 3.48 -17.20 18.90
CA SER A 103 4.79 -17.00 19.55
C SER A 103 4.72 -16.10 20.79
N PHE A 104 3.83 -15.11 20.80
CA PHE A 104 3.79 -14.05 21.83
C PHE A 104 2.42 -13.88 22.48
N LYS A 105 1.40 -14.67 22.08
CA LYS A 105 0.02 -14.55 22.57
C LYS A 105 -0.60 -13.16 22.34
N VAL A 106 -0.15 -12.46 21.29
CA VAL A 106 -0.68 -11.16 20.87
C VAL A 106 -1.38 -11.31 19.52
N ASP A 107 -2.63 -10.86 19.42
CA ASP A 107 -3.43 -11.07 18.21
C ASP A 107 -2.95 -10.27 16.99
N VAL A 108 -2.35 -9.09 17.19
CA VAL A 108 -1.98 -8.19 16.09
C VAL A 108 -0.48 -7.91 16.09
N VAL A 109 0.18 -8.15 14.95
CA VAL A 109 1.64 -7.98 14.84
C VAL A 109 2.11 -6.55 15.15
N HIS A 110 1.27 -5.52 14.92
CA HIS A 110 1.60 -4.11 15.22
C HIS A 110 1.72 -3.81 16.73
N TRP A 111 1.08 -4.61 17.58
CA TRP A 111 1.13 -4.43 19.03
C TRP A 111 2.40 -5.01 19.64
N LEU A 112 3.15 -5.84 18.89
CA LEU A 112 4.43 -6.38 19.33
C LEU A 112 5.45 -5.27 19.60
N THR A 113 6.32 -5.53 20.57
CA THR A 113 7.50 -4.71 20.87
C THR A 113 8.57 -4.86 19.77
N PRO A 114 9.53 -3.93 19.66
CA PRO A 114 10.58 -4.00 18.62
C PRO A 114 11.38 -5.32 18.61
N TRP A 115 11.71 -5.87 19.78
CA TRP A 115 12.39 -7.16 19.87
C TRP A 115 11.50 -8.33 19.40
N GLN A 116 10.21 -8.33 19.74
CA GLN A 116 9.25 -9.34 19.24
C GLN A 116 9.10 -9.23 17.72
N LEU A 117 9.02 -8.02 17.16
CA LEU A 117 9.00 -7.79 15.72
C LEU A 117 10.27 -8.32 15.03
N LYS A 118 11.44 -8.10 15.63
CA LYS A 118 12.71 -8.67 15.15
C LYS A 118 12.65 -10.20 15.10
N LYS A 119 12.03 -10.86 16.08
CA LYS A 119 11.81 -12.31 16.09
C LYS A 119 10.85 -12.76 14.98
N VAL A 120 9.75 -12.05 14.73
CA VAL A 120 8.86 -12.34 13.60
C VAL A 120 9.60 -12.24 12.27
N VAL A 121 10.44 -11.21 12.09
CA VAL A 121 11.29 -11.09 10.88
C VAL A 121 12.22 -12.30 10.72
N GLN A 122 12.85 -12.76 11.80
CA GLN A 122 13.71 -13.95 11.76
C GLN A 122 12.94 -15.22 11.35
N MET A 123 11.74 -15.43 11.90
CA MET A 123 10.89 -16.57 11.55
C MET A 123 10.48 -16.53 10.06
N LEU A 124 10.09 -15.36 9.55
CA LEU A 124 9.74 -15.18 8.14
C LEU A 124 10.96 -15.32 7.21
N ALA A 125 12.15 -14.92 7.65
CA ALA A 125 13.38 -15.11 6.89
C ALA A 125 13.78 -16.59 6.78
N VAL A 126 13.55 -17.38 7.83
CA VAL A 126 13.72 -18.85 7.77
C VAL A 126 12.71 -19.47 6.80
N TYR A 127 11.45 -19.05 6.86
CA TYR A 127 10.43 -19.48 5.90
C TYR A 127 10.84 -19.16 4.45
N ASP A 128 11.31 -17.94 4.18
CA ASP A 128 11.79 -17.52 2.86
C ASP A 128 12.93 -18.40 2.34
N ARG A 129 13.90 -18.71 3.21
CA ARG A 129 15.03 -19.59 2.87
C ARG A 129 14.56 -21.00 2.53
N ASN A 130 13.67 -21.57 3.35
CA ASN A 130 13.19 -22.93 3.14
C ASN A 130 12.37 -23.06 1.85
N LYS A 131 11.56 -22.05 1.52
CA LYS A 131 10.80 -22.02 0.26
C LYS A 131 11.66 -21.81 -0.98
N LYS A 132 12.85 -21.20 -0.87
CA LYS A 132 13.78 -21.03 -1.99
C LYS A 132 14.54 -22.33 -2.33
N ALA A 133 14.59 -23.28 -1.39
CA ALA A 133 15.29 -24.55 -1.55
C ALA A 133 14.42 -25.67 -2.19
N LEU A 134 13.15 -25.35 -2.49
CA LEU A 134 12.17 -26.20 -3.19
C LEU A 134 11.94 -25.65 -4.59
#